data_AF-I7BKQ1-F1
#
_entry.id   AF-I7BKQ1-F1
#
_cell.length_a   1.000
_cell.length_b   1.000
_cell.length_c   1.000
_cell.angle_alpha   90.00
_cell.angle_beta   90.00
_cell.angle_gamma   90.00
#
_symmetry.space_group_name_H-M   'P 1'
#
loop_
_entity.id
_entity.type
_entity.pdbx_description
1 polymer ?
#
loop_
_entity_poly.entity_id
_entity_poly.type
_entity_poly.pdbx_seq_one_letter_code
_entity_poly.pdbx_strand_id
1 'polypeptide(L)'
;MTRSSLFREEELKEKREKNKKAVESTFLAFYKASVFNNRLLYRSIFSEELVQYWELYINELQLALNQMESHEKKFLEDCCQKRLSHKEMFFSKGAYYRCLNVYAQKFLSLFDYELFHKRMEDVYGTAVDPELPISRER
;
A
#
# COMPACT_ATOMS: atom_id res chain seq x y z
N MET A 1 1.96 28.37 28.74
CA MET A 1 1.43 27.28 27.88
C MET A 1 0.37 26.54 28.67
N THR A 2 -0.88 26.54 28.20
CA THR A 2 -2.02 25.89 28.89
C THR A 2 -2.07 24.41 28.52
N ARG A 3 -2.52 23.56 29.45
CA ARG A 3 -2.62 22.10 29.26
C ARG A 3 -3.38 21.70 27.98
N SER A 4 -4.34 22.52 27.55
CA SER A 4 -5.11 22.34 26.31
C SER A 4 -4.30 22.54 25.01
N SER A 5 -3.18 23.28 25.04
CA SER A 5 -2.33 23.48 23.85
C SER A 5 -1.46 22.26 23.57
N LEU A 6 -1.04 21.53 24.61
CA LEU A 6 -0.23 20.30 24.49
C LEU A 6 -1.05 19.14 23.90
N PHE A 7 -2.29 18.94 24.37
CA PHE A 7 -3.19 17.91 23.81
C PHE A 7 -3.45 18.10 22.31
N ARG A 8 -3.61 19.35 21.87
CA ARG A 8 -3.86 19.68 20.45
C ARG A 8 -2.62 19.44 19.57
N GLU A 9 -1.41 19.63 20.11
CA GLU A 9 -0.16 19.37 19.38
C GLU A 9 0.10 17.87 19.22
N GLU A 10 -0.16 17.07 20.27
CA GLU A 10 -0.05 15.60 20.20
C GLU A 10 -1.02 14.99 19.18
N GLU A 11 -2.28 15.42 19.19
CA GLU A 11 -3.30 14.94 18.25
C GLU A 11 -2.94 15.26 16.79
N LEU A 12 -2.38 16.45 16.54
CA LEU A 12 -1.88 16.83 15.23
C LEU A 12 -0.67 16.01 14.80
N LYS A 13 0.23 15.67 15.73
CA LYS A 13 1.39 14.83 15.46
C LYS A 13 0.97 13.40 15.11
N GLU A 14 0.08 12.81 15.90
CA GLU A 14 -0.46 11.46 15.64
C GLU A 14 -1.17 11.41 14.28
N LYS A 15 -1.96 12.43 13.95
CA LYS A 15 -2.60 12.55 12.63
C LYS A 15 -1.60 12.61 11.49
N ARG A 16 -0.50 13.35 11.65
CA ARG A 16 0.57 13.43 10.63
C ARG A 16 1.26 12.08 10.45
N GLU A 17 1.51 11.35 11.52
CA GLU A 17 2.11 10.02 11.47
C GLU A 17 1.18 9.01 10.76
N LYS A 18 -0.12 9.01 11.08
CA LYS A 18 -1.12 8.19 10.38
C LYS A 18 -1.19 8.49 8.89
N ASN A 19 -1.20 9.78 8.53
CA ASN A 19 -1.21 10.21 7.12
C ASN A 19 0.05 9.77 6.38
N LYS A 20 1.23 9.96 7.01
CA LYS A 20 2.50 9.54 6.44
C LYS A 20 2.51 8.03 6.20
N LYS A 21 2.08 7.23 7.18
CA LYS A 21 1.99 5.78 7.06
C LYS A 21 1.05 5.36 5.94
N ALA A 22 -0.11 5.99 5.81
CA ALA A 22 -1.05 5.70 4.73
C ALA A 22 -0.42 5.94 3.35
N VAL A 23 0.26 7.08 3.17
CA VAL A 23 0.96 7.37 1.92
C VAL A 23 2.06 6.34 1.66
N GLU A 24 2.93 6.05 2.63
CA GLU A 24 4.01 5.08 2.49
C GLU A 24 3.51 3.67 2.15
N SER A 25 2.44 3.21 2.82
CA SER A 25 1.80 1.92 2.55
C SER A 25 1.23 1.86 1.14
N THR A 26 0.59 2.93 0.64
CA THR A 26 0.13 3.01 -0.74
C THR A 26 1.30 2.94 -1.73
N PHE A 27 2.37 3.71 -1.52
CA PHE A 27 3.56 3.62 -2.38
C PHE A 27 4.17 2.23 -2.40
N LEU A 28 4.25 1.58 -1.22
CA LEU A 28 4.75 0.22 -1.12
C LEU A 28 3.89 -0.78 -1.89
N ALA A 29 2.56 -0.63 -1.83
CA ALA A 29 1.65 -1.51 -2.52
C ALA A 29 1.85 -1.46 -4.05
N PHE A 30 1.98 -0.25 -4.60
CA PHE A 30 2.28 -0.05 -6.02
C PHE A 30 3.67 -0.54 -6.41
N TYR A 31 4.68 -0.29 -5.56
CA TYR A 31 6.03 -0.77 -5.80
C TYR A 31 6.09 -2.30 -5.86
N LYS A 32 5.43 -3.00 -4.92
CA LYS A 32 5.34 -4.46 -4.89
C LYS A 32 4.64 -5.01 -6.13
N ALA A 33 3.54 -4.39 -6.58
CA ALA A 33 2.89 -4.75 -7.85
C ALA A 33 3.83 -4.58 -9.06
N SER A 34 4.63 -3.52 -9.10
CA SER A 34 5.62 -3.32 -10.17
C SER A 34 6.68 -4.42 -10.17
N VAL A 35 7.18 -4.81 -8.99
CA VAL A 35 8.10 -5.94 -8.86
C VAL A 35 7.45 -7.23 -9.35
N PHE A 36 6.23 -7.53 -8.91
CA PHE A 36 5.51 -8.74 -9.32
C PHE A 36 5.26 -8.79 -10.83
N ASN A 37 4.82 -7.70 -11.44
CA ASN A 37 4.67 -7.61 -12.90
C ASN A 37 5.99 -7.94 -13.62
N ASN A 38 7.13 -7.40 -13.15
CA ASN A 38 8.44 -7.70 -13.74
C ASN A 38 8.86 -9.16 -13.53
N ARG A 39 8.54 -9.76 -12.37
CA ARG A 39 8.87 -11.17 -12.08
C ARG A 39 8.03 -12.14 -12.91
N LEU A 40 6.78 -11.81 -13.18
CA LEU A 40 5.87 -12.62 -14.02
C LEU A 40 6.36 -12.76 -15.46
N LEU A 41 7.22 -11.84 -15.96
CA LEU A 41 7.89 -12.00 -17.26
C LEU A 41 8.79 -13.25 -17.33
N TYR A 42 9.23 -13.76 -16.17
CA TYR A 42 10.08 -14.95 -16.03
C TYR A 42 9.37 -16.05 -15.24
N ARG A 43 8.03 -16.12 -15.32
CA ARG A 43 7.19 -17.02 -14.51
C ARG A 43 7.61 -18.49 -14.54
N SER A 44 8.24 -18.96 -15.62
CA SER A 44 8.72 -20.35 -15.76
C SER A 44 9.82 -20.76 -14.78
N ILE A 45 10.45 -19.79 -14.10
CA ILE A 45 11.53 -20.02 -13.12
C ILE A 45 10.96 -20.18 -11.70
N PHE A 46 9.69 -19.82 -11.49
CA PHE A 46 9.05 -19.79 -10.18
C PHE A 46 8.04 -20.92 -10.03
N SER A 47 7.70 -21.28 -8.78
CA SER A 47 6.63 -22.25 -8.52
C SER A 47 5.28 -21.68 -8.93
N GLU A 48 4.33 -22.57 -9.22
CA GLU A 48 2.99 -22.18 -9.63
C GLU A 48 2.27 -21.37 -8.53
N GLU A 49 2.42 -21.78 -7.28
CA GLU A 49 1.80 -21.11 -6.12
C GLU A 49 2.32 -19.67 -5.98
N LEU A 50 3.62 -19.45 -6.19
CA LEU A 50 4.21 -18.13 -6.12
C LEU A 50 3.72 -17.21 -7.24
N VAL A 51 3.58 -17.76 -8.46
CA VAL A 51 3.02 -17.04 -9.61
C VAL A 51 1.56 -16.65 -9.34
N GLN A 52 0.74 -17.60 -8.86
CA GLN A 52 -0.65 -17.35 -8.51
C GLN A 52 -0.79 -16.26 -7.43
N TYR A 53 0.06 -16.28 -6.41
CA TYR A 53 0.07 -15.23 -5.38
C TYR A 53 0.38 -13.84 -5.95
N TRP A 54 1.35 -13.73 -6.87
CA TRP A 54 1.66 -12.46 -7.52
C TRP A 54 0.52 -11.95 -8.39
N GLU A 55 -0.12 -12.84 -9.15
CA GLU A 55 -1.28 -12.51 -9.98
C GLU A 55 -2.47 -12.07 -9.12
N LEU A 56 -2.76 -12.79 -8.03
CA LEU A 56 -3.79 -12.41 -7.07
C LEU A 56 -3.53 -11.02 -6.48
N TYR A 57 -2.30 -10.75 -6.03
CA TYR A 57 -1.92 -9.45 -5.49
C TYR A 57 -2.14 -8.31 -6.49
N ILE A 58 -1.75 -8.50 -7.76
CA ILE A 58 -1.93 -7.49 -8.81
C ILE A 58 -3.43 -7.27 -9.09
N ASN A 59 -4.20 -8.36 -9.14
CA ASN A 59 -5.65 -8.30 -9.35
C ASN A 59 -6.34 -7.53 -8.23
N GLU A 60 -6.02 -7.80 -6.96
CA GLU A 60 -6.58 -7.08 -5.82
C GLU A 60 -6.25 -5.58 -5.85
N LEU A 61 -5.01 -5.23 -6.21
CA LEU A 61 -4.63 -3.83 -6.39
C LEU A 61 -5.46 -3.15 -7.50
N GLN A 62 -5.70 -3.84 -8.62
CA GLN A 62 -6.52 -3.31 -9.72
C GLN A 62 -8.00 -3.21 -9.34
N LEU A 63 -8.54 -4.18 -8.59
CA LEU A 63 -9.90 -4.14 -8.08
C LEU A 63 -10.10 -2.94 -7.15
N ALA A 64 -9.17 -2.70 -6.22
CA ALA A 64 -9.20 -1.53 -5.35
C ALA A 64 -9.18 -0.22 -6.14
N LEU A 65 -8.31 -0.11 -7.16
CA LEU A 65 -8.24 1.08 -8.01
C LEU A 65 -9.50 1.30 -8.85
N ASN A 66 -10.14 0.23 -9.33
CA ASN A 66 -11.36 0.33 -10.13
C ASN A 66 -12.61 0.71 -9.31
N GLN A 67 -12.55 0.58 -7.99
CA GLN A 67 -13.58 1.07 -7.06
C GLN A 67 -13.42 2.55 -6.71
N MET A 68 -12.28 3.17 -7.07
CA MET A 68 -12.05 4.59 -6.92
C MET A 68 -12.62 5.38 -8.11
N GLU A 69 -12.85 6.67 -7.92
CA GLU A 69 -13.24 7.52 -9.04
C GLU A 69 -12.07 7.66 -10.03
N SER A 70 -12.38 7.79 -11.32
CA SER A 70 -11.38 7.85 -12.39
C SER A 70 -10.27 8.89 -12.14
N HIS A 71 -10.62 10.05 -11.60
CA HIS A 71 -9.66 11.11 -11.30
C HIS A 71 -8.76 10.78 -10.09
N GLU A 72 -9.26 10.05 -9.10
CA GLU A 72 -8.50 9.62 -7.92
C GLU A 72 -7.53 8.49 -8.30
N LYS A 73 -8.02 7.50 -9.07
CA LYS A 73 -7.21 6.42 -9.63
C LYS A 73 -6.05 6.99 -10.43
N LYS A 74 -6.35 7.87 -11.40
CA LYS A 74 -5.33 8.51 -12.24
C LYS A 74 -4.31 9.29 -11.41
N PHE A 75 -4.77 10.03 -10.40
CA PHE A 75 -3.88 10.77 -9.51
C PHE A 75 -2.89 9.84 -8.79
N LEU A 76 -3.36 8.72 -8.23
CA LEU A 76 -2.49 7.75 -7.56
C LEU A 76 -1.53 7.05 -8.51
N GLU A 77 -1.98 6.66 -9.71
CA GLU A 77 -1.10 6.09 -10.73
C GLU A 77 0.01 7.09 -11.15
N ASP A 78 -0.35 8.35 -11.36
CA ASP A 78 0.59 9.42 -11.67
C ASP A 78 1.63 9.63 -10.54
N CYS A 79 1.19 9.59 -9.28
CA CYS A 79 2.08 9.74 -8.13
C CYS A 79 2.97 8.49 -7.90
N CYS A 80 2.39 7.29 -7.92
CA CYS A 80 3.05 6.08 -7.45
C CYS A 80 3.80 5.33 -8.55
N GLN A 81 3.28 5.34 -9.79
CA GLN A 81 3.92 4.66 -10.92
C GLN A 81 4.83 5.61 -11.70
N LYS A 82 4.33 6.81 -12.02
CA LYS A 82 5.07 7.80 -12.82
C LYS A 82 5.94 8.74 -11.99
N ARG A 83 5.79 8.71 -10.67
CA ARG A 83 6.56 9.54 -9.70
C ARG A 83 6.41 11.05 -9.95
N LEU A 84 5.24 11.48 -10.46
CA LEU A 84 4.99 12.89 -10.71
C LEU A 84 4.87 13.65 -9.39
N SER A 85 5.56 14.78 -9.32
CA SER A 85 5.51 15.72 -8.20
C SER A 85 4.40 16.76 -8.38
N HIS A 86 4.11 17.52 -7.32
CA HIS A 86 3.14 18.61 -7.36
C HIS A 86 3.41 19.64 -8.48
N LYS A 87 4.68 19.83 -8.89
CA LYS A 87 5.04 20.75 -9.98
C LYS A 87 4.60 20.21 -11.34
N GLU A 88 4.83 18.92 -11.58
CA GLU A 88 4.51 18.26 -12.85
C GLU A 88 3.00 18.10 -13.04
N MET A 89 2.25 18.00 -11.94
CA MET A 89 0.79 17.89 -11.97
C MET A 89 0.08 19.26 -11.93
N PHE A 90 0.82 20.37 -11.91
CA PHE A 90 0.28 21.73 -11.78
C PHE A 90 -0.59 21.96 -10.53
N PHE A 91 -0.29 21.27 -9.43
CA PHE A 91 -0.94 21.47 -8.14
C PHE A 91 -0.15 22.42 -7.25
N SER A 92 -0.86 23.15 -6.39
CA SER A 92 -0.22 23.73 -5.21
C SER A 92 0.29 22.60 -4.31
N LYS A 93 1.42 22.83 -3.63
CA LYS A 93 2.00 21.84 -2.71
C LYS A 93 0.98 21.33 -1.69
N GLY A 94 0.19 22.24 -1.12
CA GLY A 94 -0.83 21.91 -0.14
C GLY A 94 -1.99 21.08 -0.70
N ALA A 95 -2.46 21.39 -1.91
CA ALA A 95 -3.51 20.63 -2.57
C ALA A 95 -3.02 19.22 -2.94
N TYR A 96 -1.79 19.11 -3.48
CA TYR A 96 -1.17 17.83 -3.82
C TYR A 96 -1.12 16.88 -2.62
N TYR A 97 -0.54 17.30 -1.49
CA TYR A 97 -0.42 16.42 -0.32
C TYR A 97 -1.77 16.12 0.34
N ARG A 98 -2.74 17.03 0.21
CA ARG A 98 -4.11 16.77 0.68
C ARG A 98 -4.77 15.68 -0.14
N CYS A 99 -4.76 15.80 -1.47
CA CYS A 99 -5.31 14.80 -2.38
C CYS A 99 -4.59 13.45 -2.20
N LEU A 100 -3.25 13.46 -2.17
CA LEU A 100 -2.45 12.25 -1.97
C LEU A 100 -2.84 11.51 -0.69
N ASN A 101 -3.02 12.22 0.42
CA ASN A 101 -3.43 11.60 1.67
C ASN A 101 -4.86 11.04 1.61
N VAL A 102 -5.82 11.83 1.10
CA VAL A 102 -7.22 11.40 1.01
C VAL A 102 -7.37 10.17 0.11
N TYR A 103 -6.73 10.20 -1.05
CA TYR A 103 -6.81 9.11 -2.01
C TYR A 103 -6.02 7.88 -1.54
N ALA A 104 -4.88 8.06 -0.87
CA ALA A 104 -4.16 6.95 -0.25
C ALA A 104 -5.00 6.25 0.83
N GLN A 105 -5.68 7.01 1.69
CA GLN A 105 -6.58 6.43 2.70
C GLN A 105 -7.75 5.68 2.06
N LYS A 106 -8.38 6.27 1.03
CA LYS A 106 -9.46 5.61 0.29
C LYS A 106 -8.96 4.31 -0.36
N PHE A 107 -7.83 4.35 -1.06
CA PHE A 107 -7.22 3.16 -1.65
C PHE A 107 -6.98 2.06 -0.61
N LEU A 108 -6.34 2.38 0.52
CA LEU A 108 -6.06 1.39 1.57
C LEU A 108 -7.31 0.86 2.29
N SER A 109 -8.44 1.55 2.21
CA SER A 109 -9.72 1.02 2.70
C SER A 109 -10.36 0.01 1.73
N LEU A 110 -9.92 0.01 0.46
CA LEU A 110 -10.43 -0.85 -0.61
C LEU A 110 -9.46 -1.99 -0.95
N PHE A 111 -8.17 -1.80 -0.67
CA PHE A 111 -7.11 -2.79 -0.85
C PHE A 111 -6.89 -3.53 0.47
N ASP A 112 -6.92 -4.86 0.45
CA ASP A 112 -6.63 -5.68 1.63
C ASP A 112 -5.14 -5.67 1.99
N TYR A 113 -4.67 -4.52 2.45
CA TYR A 113 -3.29 -4.29 2.81
C TYR A 113 -2.85 -5.20 3.96
N GLU A 114 -3.77 -5.57 4.85
CA GLU A 114 -3.47 -6.43 5.99
C GLU A 114 -3.13 -7.84 5.54
N LEU A 115 -3.94 -8.42 4.65
CA LEU A 115 -3.65 -9.73 4.06
C LEU A 115 -2.29 -9.79 3.34
N PHE A 116 -1.90 -8.71 2.66
CA PHE A 116 -0.69 -8.72 1.82
C PHE A 116 0.57 -8.11 2.44
N HIS A 117 0.48 -7.37 3.55
CA HIS A 117 1.63 -6.63 4.11
C HIS A 117 1.73 -6.58 5.64
N LYS A 118 0.71 -6.97 6.40
CA LYS A 118 0.92 -7.26 7.82
C LYS A 118 1.44 -8.68 7.96
N ARG A 119 2.25 -8.96 8.98
CA ARG A 119 2.56 -10.36 9.32
C ARG A 119 1.27 -10.99 9.80
N MET A 120 1.01 -12.27 9.47
CA MET A 120 -0.15 -13.01 9.99
C MET A 120 -0.21 -12.93 11.53
N GLU A 121 0.96 -12.87 12.18
CA GLU A 121 1.16 -12.57 13.60
C GLU A 121 0.46 -11.28 14.08
N ASP A 122 0.51 -10.22 13.28
CA ASP A 122 -0.06 -8.90 13.62
C ASP A 122 -1.58 -8.84 13.41
N VAL A 123 -2.16 -9.78 12.65
CA VAL A 123 -3.59 -9.81 12.28
C VAL A 123 -4.36 -10.81 13.14
N TYR A 124 -3.78 -11.98 13.41
CA TYR A 124 -4.44 -13.07 14.13
C TYR A 124 -3.87 -13.31 15.54
N GLY A 125 -2.82 -12.59 15.94
CA GLY A 125 -2.22 -12.71 17.27
C GLY A 125 -1.52 -14.04 17.53
N THR A 126 -1.28 -14.84 16.49
CA THR A 126 -0.65 -16.16 16.57
C THR A 126 0.56 -16.26 15.65
N ALA A 127 1.72 -16.54 16.24
CA ALA A 127 2.97 -16.92 15.58
C ALA A 127 2.94 -18.35 15.06
N VAL A 128 1.94 -18.65 14.23
CA VAL A 128 1.87 -19.93 13.53
C VAL A 128 1.92 -19.60 12.04
N ASP A 129 3.15 -19.42 11.56
CA ASP A 129 3.42 -19.74 10.16
C ASP A 129 2.96 -21.19 9.94
N PRO A 130 2.15 -21.51 8.92
CA PRO A 130 1.92 -22.90 8.57
C PRO A 130 3.29 -23.49 8.24
N GLU A 131 3.77 -24.38 9.11
CA GLU A 131 5.04 -25.07 8.95
C GLU A 131 5.11 -25.62 7.52
N LEU A 132 5.96 -25.03 6.68
CA LEU A 132 6.38 -25.64 5.43
C LEU A 132 6.84 -27.05 5.79
N PRO A 133 6.35 -28.10 5.10
CA PRO A 133 6.69 -29.46 5.46
C PRO A 133 8.21 -29.60 5.42
N ILE A 134 8.75 -29.94 6.59
CA ILE A 134 10.14 -30.27 6.84
C ILE A 134 10.58 -31.24 5.75
N SER A 135 11.49 -30.81 4.88
CA SER A 135 12.32 -31.74 4.12
C SER A 135 13.17 -32.50 5.14
N ARG A 136 12.67 -33.65 5.58
CA ARG A 136 13.51 -34.65 6.24
C ARG A 136 14.34 -35.28 5.14
N GLU A 137 15.61 -34.89 5.08
CA GLU A 137 16.64 -35.70 4.46
C GLU A 137 16.54 -37.14 4.98
N ARG A 138 16.33 -38.08 4.06
CA ARG A 138 17.24 -39.20 3.79
C ARG A 138 16.96 -39.77 2.41
#